data_AF-A0A4Y7WG25-F1
#
_entry.id   AF-A0A4Y7WG25-F1
#
_cell.length_a   1.000
_cell.length_b   1.000
_cell.length_c   1.000
_cell.angle_alpha   90.00
_cell.angle_beta   90.00
_cell.angle_gamma   90.00
#
_symmetry.space_group_name_H-M   'P 1'
#
loop_
_entity.id
_entity.type
_entity.pdbx_description
1 polymer ?
#
loop_
_entity_poly.entity_id
_entity_poly.type
_entity_poly.pdbx_seq_one_letter_code
_entity_poly.pdbx_strand_id
1 'polypeptide(L)'
;MIKNTKKNQDSRIIIWGWAALEADFYRFYRIHLTQEGFENRLSWRRFLVFVRGLPEDSAFQRFLQDKKNRSMAEWDQDKMNEESKKWKGGI
;
A
#
# COMPACT_ATOMS: atom_id res chain seq x y z
N MET A 1 -20.71 -3.28 21.59
CA MET A 1 -20.70 -3.29 20.11
C MET A 1 -19.28 -3.05 19.63
N ILE A 2 -18.62 -4.09 19.09
CA ILE A 2 -17.33 -3.92 18.44
C ILE A 2 -17.61 -3.19 17.13
N LYS A 3 -17.27 -1.90 17.07
CA LYS A 3 -17.29 -1.14 15.81
C LYS A 3 -16.33 -1.86 14.88
N ASN A 4 -16.89 -2.59 13.91
CA ASN A 4 -16.16 -3.15 12.79
C ASN A 4 -15.70 -1.94 11.96
N THR A 5 -14.61 -1.30 12.39
CA THR A 5 -13.92 -0.29 11.60
C THR A 5 -13.56 -1.01 10.32
N LYS A 6 -14.29 -0.69 9.24
CA LYS A 6 -13.89 -1.04 7.88
C LYS A 6 -12.39 -0.81 7.84
N LYS A 7 -11.61 -1.87 7.68
CA LYS A 7 -10.20 -1.78 7.31
C LYS A 7 -10.20 -0.96 6.03
N ASN A 8 -10.12 0.36 6.15
CA ASN A 8 -9.69 1.21 5.07
C ASN A 8 -8.31 0.65 4.77
N GLN A 9 -8.22 -0.17 3.72
CA GLN A 9 -6.93 -0.56 3.18
C GLN A 9 -6.24 0.75 2.87
N ASP A 10 -5.28 1.10 3.71
CA ASP A 10 -4.62 2.39 3.63
C ASP A 10 -3.99 2.48 2.25
N SER A 11 -4.42 3.45 1.44
CA SER A 11 -3.88 3.66 0.09
C SER A 11 -2.37 3.90 0.12
N ARG A 12 -1.81 4.29 1.28
CA ARG A 12 -0.37 4.34 1.52
C ARG A 12 0.32 3.01 1.28
N ILE A 13 -0.34 1.86 1.46
CA ILE A 13 0.28 0.55 1.19
C ILE A 13 0.69 0.38 -0.27
N ILE A 14 -0.06 0.99 -1.19
CA ILE A 14 0.25 0.98 -2.63
C ILE A 14 1.46 1.87 -2.91
N ILE A 15 1.56 3.00 -2.21
CA ILE A 15 2.70 3.93 -2.33
C ILE A 15 3.97 3.28 -1.80
N TRP A 16 3.93 2.69 -0.60
CA TRP A 16 5.08 2.02 0.00
C TRP A 16 5.47 0.74 -0.74
N GLY A 17 4.50 0.02 -1.30
CA GLY A 17 4.72 -1.16 -2.12
C GLY A 17 4.96 -0.88 -3.60
N TRP A 18 5.10 0.39 -4.01
CA TRP A 18 5.11 0.77 -5.43
C TRP A 18 6.23 0.09 -6.24
N ALA A 19 7.45 0.05 -5.70
CA ALA A 19 8.57 -0.61 -6.37
C ALA A 19 8.33 -2.12 -6.57
N ALA A 20 7.68 -2.78 -5.60
CA ALA A 20 7.31 -4.19 -5.73
C ALA A 20 6.21 -4.39 -6.78
N LEU A 21 5.22 -3.48 -6.82
CA LEU A 21 4.18 -3.48 -7.85
C LEU A 21 4.76 -3.26 -9.24
N GLU A 22 5.69 -2.33 -9.43
CA GLU A 22 6.37 -2.11 -10.71
C GLU A 22 7.11 -3.37 -11.18
N ALA A 23 7.88 -4.00 -10.29
CA ALA A 23 8.59 -5.23 -10.59
C ALA A 23 7.63 -6.36 -10.99
N ASP A 24 6.53 -6.54 -10.25
CA ASP A 24 5.55 -7.59 -10.53
C ASP A 24 4.77 -7.33 -11.81
N PHE A 25 4.36 -6.08 -12.08
CA PHE A 25 3.64 -5.73 -13.31
C PHE A 25 4.52 -5.90 -14.54
N TYR A 26 5.80 -5.54 -14.43
CA TYR A 26 6.75 -5.80 -15.50
C TYR A 26 6.97 -7.30 -15.70
N ARG A 27 7.16 -8.06 -14.61
CA ARG A 27 7.43 -9.51 -14.66
C ARG A 27 6.25 -10.33 -15.20
N PHE A 28 5.04 -10.09 -14.70
CA PHE A 28 3.87 -10.95 -14.97
C PHE A 28 3.00 -10.44 -16.12
N TYR A 29 2.91 -9.13 -16.30
CA TYR A 29 2.01 -8.54 -17.29
C TYR A 29 2.76 -7.81 -18.42
N ARG A 30 4.09 -7.66 -18.32
CA ARG A 30 4.91 -6.83 -19.23
C ARG A 30 4.40 -5.40 -19.34
N ILE A 31 3.86 -4.88 -18.23
CA ILE A 31 3.32 -3.53 -18.11
C ILE A 31 4.33 -2.65 -17.39
N HIS A 32 4.74 -1.55 -18.01
CA HIS A 32 5.46 -0.47 -17.33
C HIS A 32 4.45 0.46 -16.66
N LEU A 33 4.20 0.27 -15.36
CA LEU A 33 3.19 1.04 -14.60
C LEU A 33 3.38 2.55 -14.70
N THR A 34 4.61 3.03 -14.62
CA THR A 34 4.92 4.47 -14.73
C THR A 34 4.44 5.02 -16.07
N GLN A 35 4.85 4.37 -17.18
CA GLN A 35 4.52 4.82 -18.52
C GLN A 35 3.02 4.72 -18.82
N GLU A 36 2.41 3.59 -18.49
CA GLU A 36 0.99 3.31 -18.76
C GLU A 36 0.04 4.17 -17.91
N GLY A 37 0.49 4.62 -16.74
CA GLY A 37 -0.22 5.59 -15.90
C GLY A 37 -0.27 6.99 -16.53
N PHE A 38 0.83 7.43 -17.17
CA PHE A 38 0.87 8.73 -17.87
C PHE A 38 0.15 8.71 -19.22
N GLU A 39 0.09 7.57 -19.90
CA GLU A 39 -0.61 7.41 -21.17
C GLU A 39 -2.13 7.16 -21.02
N ASN A 40 -2.65 7.13 -19.79
CA ASN A 40 -4.07 6.89 -19.48
C ASN A 40 -4.63 5.56 -20.01
N ARG A 41 -3.75 4.61 -20.32
CA ARG A 41 -4.09 3.26 -20.82
C ARG A 41 -4.44 2.28 -19.69
N LEU A 42 -4.04 2.62 -18.46
CA LEU A 42 -4.30 1.85 -17.26
C LEU A 42 -5.24 2.59 -16.30
N SER A 43 -6.54 2.31 -16.41
CA SER A 43 -7.53 2.84 -15.47
C SER A 43 -7.37 2.22 -14.07
N TRP A 44 -7.80 2.95 -13.03
CA TRP A 44 -7.75 2.47 -11.64
C TRP A 44 -8.43 1.11 -11.44
N ARG A 45 -9.58 0.90 -12.10
CA ARG A 45 -10.30 -0.38 -12.02
C ARG A 45 -9.48 -1.52 -12.61
N ARG A 46 -8.82 -1.29 -13.73
CA ARG A 46 -7.97 -2.28 -14.40
C ARG A 46 -6.72 -2.59 -13.57
N PHE A 47 -6.11 -1.55 -13.01
CA PHE A 47 -5.00 -1.68 -12.05
C PHE A 47 -5.39 -2.59 -10.87
N LEU A 48 -6.52 -2.35 -10.22
CA LEU A 48 -6.97 -3.18 -9.09
C LEU A 48 -7.24 -4.64 -9.46
N VAL A 49 -7.71 -4.91 -10.68
CA VAL A 49 -7.88 -6.28 -11.18
C VAL A 49 -6.53 -6.98 -11.29
N PHE A 50 -5.51 -6.31 -11.85
CA PHE A 50 -4.16 -6.87 -11.93
C PHE A 50 -3.53 -7.09 -10.56
N VAL A 51 -3.65 -6.13 -9.64
CA VAL A 51 -3.14 -6.29 -8.27
C VAL A 51 -3.76 -7.49 -7.57
N ARG A 52 -5.07 -7.73 -7.74
CA ARG A 52 -5.76 -8.91 -7.18
C ARG A 52 -5.41 -10.21 -7.89
N GLY A 53 -5.01 -10.14 -9.16
CA GLY A 53 -4.59 -11.28 -9.96
C GLY A 53 -3.12 -11.64 -9.81
N LEU A 54 -2.38 -10.96 -8.92
CA LEU A 54 -0.97 -11.26 -8.69
C LEU A 54 -0.81 -12.67 -8.07
N PRO A 55 0.16 -13.46 -8.55
CA PRO A 55 0.45 -14.77 -8.00
C PRO A 55 1.03 -14.67 -6.58
N GLU A 56 0.94 -15.78 -5.82
CA GLU A 56 1.38 -15.85 -4.43
C GLU A 56 2.88 -15.57 -4.25
N ASP A 57 3.70 -15.84 -5.27
CA ASP A 57 5.14 -15.60 -5.25
C ASP A 57 5.54 -14.16 -5.58
N SER A 58 4.57 -13.28 -5.86
CA SER A 58 4.80 -11.88 -6.23
C SER A 58 5.47 -11.09 -5.12
N ALA A 59 6.33 -10.15 -5.52
CA ALA A 59 7.07 -9.31 -4.58
C ALA A 59 6.13 -8.47 -3.71
N PHE A 60 5.02 -8.02 -4.27
CA PHE A 60 3.99 -7.26 -3.56
C PHE A 60 3.26 -8.12 -2.53
N GLN A 61 2.90 -9.37 -2.83
CA GLN A 61 2.30 -10.27 -1.83
C GLN A 61 3.25 -10.54 -0.67
N ARG A 62 4.55 -10.74 -0.96
CA ARG A 62 5.58 -10.87 0.09
C ARG A 62 5.72 -9.59 0.91
N PHE A 63 5.68 -8.42 0.27
CA PHE A 63 5.69 -7.13 0.93
C PHE A 63 4.51 -6.95 1.90
N LEU A 64 3.31 -7.39 1.51
CA LEU A 64 2.11 -7.33 2.36
C LEU A 64 2.17 -8.27 3.57
N GLN A 65 2.89 -9.39 3.45
CA GLN A 65 3.06 -10.36 4.53
C GLN A 65 4.13 -9.93 5.56
N ASP A 66 5.04 -9.02 5.18
CA ASP A 66 6.05 -8.49 6.08
C ASP A 66 5.41 -7.53 7.11
N LYS A 67 5.37 -7.99 8.37
CA LYS A 67 4.83 -7.23 9.51
C LYS A 67 5.52 -5.88 9.71
N LYS A 68 6.79 -5.75 9.35
CA LYS A 68 7.55 -4.51 9.52
C LYS A 68 7.11 -3.44 8.53
N ASN A 69 6.93 -3.83 7.26
CA ASN A 69 6.45 -2.93 6.21
C ASN A 69 5.00 -2.55 6.41
N ARG A 70 4.19 -3.49 6.90
CA ARG A 70 2.80 -3.23 7.27
C ARG A 70 2.68 -2.19 8.38
N SER A 71 3.51 -2.27 9.42
CA SER A 71 3.51 -1.26 10.50
C SER A 71 3.95 0.14 10.03
N MET A 72 4.82 0.24 9.02
CA MET A 72 5.20 1.52 8.42
C MET A 72 4.11 2.07 7.48
N ALA A 73 3.43 1.20 6.72
CA ALA A 73 2.32 1.58 5.88
C ALA A 73 1.07 1.97 6.70
N GLU A 74 0.86 1.30 7.83
CA GLU A 74 -0.19 1.57 8.82
C GLU A 74 0.25 2.65 9.84
N TRP A 75 1.33 3.42 9.58
CA TRP A 75 1.80 4.46 10.50
C TRP A 75 0.65 5.46 10.79
N ASP A 76 0.10 5.28 11.98
CA ASP A 76 -1.18 5.83 12.41
C ASP A 76 -0.93 7.27 12.84
N GLN A 77 -1.34 8.21 12.00
CA GLN A 77 -1.13 9.64 12.22
C GLN A 77 -1.70 10.08 13.58
N ASP A 78 -2.77 9.44 14.04
CA ASP A 78 -3.41 9.73 15.32
C ASP A 78 -2.52 9.34 16.52
N LYS A 79 -1.81 8.20 16.45
CA LYS A 79 -0.86 7.80 17.51
C LYS A 79 0.32 8.77 17.64
N MET A 80 0.86 9.25 16.53
CA MET A 80 1.94 10.24 16.53
C MET A 80 1.47 11.60 17.07
N ASN A 81 0.22 11.97 16.78
CA ASN A 81 -0.38 13.20 17.30
C ASN A 81 -0.63 13.11 18.81
N GLU A 82 -0.98 11.92 19.34
CA GLU A 82 -1.10 11.69 20.78
C GLU A 82 0.27 11.68 21.50
N GLU A 83 1.29 11.05 20.92
CA GLU A 83 2.65 11.05 21.48
C GLU A 83 3.28 12.46 21.49
N SER A 84 3.10 13.23 20.41
CA SER A 84 3.58 14.62 20.36
C SER A 84 2.84 15.54 21.34
N LYS A 85 1.54 15.30 21.60
CA LYS A 85 0.80 16.01 22.67
C LYS A 85 1.30 15.65 24.06
N LYS A 86 1.63 14.38 24.33
CA LYS A 86 2.25 13.95 25.60
C LYS A 86 3.60 14.62 25.84
N TRP A 87 4.41 14.78 24.79
CA TRP A 87 5.68 15.50 24.89
C TRP A 87 5.54 17.02 25.03
N LYS A 88 4.52 17.64 24.41
CA LYS A 88 4.26 19.08 24.57
C LYS A 88 3.58 19.46 25.88
N GLY A 89 2.93 18.51 26.56
CA GLY A 89 2.32 18.72 27.88
C GLY A 89 3.22 18.40 29.07
N GLY A 90 4.49 18.04 28.83
CA GLY A 90 5.49 17.75 29.86
C GLY A 90 6.52 18.87 29.99
N ILE A 91 6.06 20.07 30.37
CA ILE A 91 6.85 21.14 30.99
C ILE A 91 6.02 21.70 32.13
#